data_AF-A0A843CF37-F1
#
_entry.id   AF-A0A843CF37-F1
#
_cell.length_a   1.000
_cell.length_b   1.000
_cell.length_c   1.000
_cell.angle_alpha   90.00
_cell.angle_beta   90.00
_cell.angle_gamma   90.00
#
_symmetry.space_group_name_H-M   'P 1'
#
loop_
_entity.id
_entity.type
_entity.pdbx_description
1 polymer ?
#
loop_
_entity_poly.entity_id
_entity_poly.type
_entity_poly.pdbx_seq_one_letter_code
_entity_poly.pdbx_strand_id
1 'polypeptide(L)' 'MNEYMDKMSKERESLTPKTGFNIVIFDSYSPAGEMLTLVDHVETREEAEKIAEEVGTKEFPAYIYGGEDEVSEPSSDDG' A
#
# COMPACT_ATOMS: atom_id res chain seq x y z
N MET A 1 24.27 -16.92 -7.71
CA MET A 1 22.83 -16.64 -7.93
C MET A 1 22.19 -15.83 -6.80
N ASN A 2 22.89 -15.51 -5.70
CA ASN A 2 22.35 -14.71 -4.59
C ASN A 2 22.55 -13.19 -4.71
N GLU A 3 23.58 -12.73 -5.42
CA GLU A 3 23.93 -11.30 -5.46
C GLU A 3 22.89 -10.43 -6.19
N TYR A 4 22.24 -10.98 -7.23
CA TYR A 4 21.21 -10.27 -7.98
C TYR A 4 19.93 -10.06 -7.16
N MET A 5 19.51 -11.07 -6.39
CA MET A 5 18.32 -10.98 -5.53
C MET A 5 18.56 -10.04 -4.34
N ASP A 6 19.79 -10.02 -3.81
CA ASP A 6 20.20 -9.10 -2.75
C ASP A 6 20.15 -7.64 -3.22
N LYS A 7 20.67 -7.37 -4.43
CA LYS A 7 20.62 -6.04 -5.04
C LYS A 7 19.16 -5.57 -5.26
N MET A 8 18.32 -6.42 -5.84
CA MET A 8 16.91 -6.10 -6.08
C MET A 8 16.14 -5.85 -4.78
N SER A 9 16.48 -6.58 -3.70
CA SER A 9 15.85 -6.37 -2.39
C SER A 9 16.24 -5.03 -1.79
N LYS A 10 17.53 -4.66 -1.85
CA LYS A 10 18.02 -3.34 -1.38
C LYS A 10 17.45 -2.18 -2.20
N GLU A 11 17.36 -2.33 -3.52
CA GLU A 11 16.74 -1.33 -4.39
C GLU A 11 15.25 -1.16 -4.05
N ARG A 12 14.51 -2.27 -3.84
CA ARG A 12 13.12 -2.21 -3.39
C ARG A 12 12.98 -1.55 -2.02
N GLU A 13 13.80 -1.93 -1.05
CA GLU A 13 13.76 -1.35 0.30
C GLU A 13 14.07 0.15 0.29
N SER A 14 14.97 0.60 -0.57
CA SER A 14 15.31 2.02 -0.71
C SER A 14 14.22 2.83 -1.42
N LEU A 15 13.41 2.21 -2.27
CA LEU A 15 12.35 2.86 -3.04
C LEU A 15 10.98 2.78 -2.36
N THR A 16 10.82 1.88 -1.38
CA THR A 16 9.58 1.76 -0.62
C THR A 16 9.56 2.83 0.48
N PRO A 17 8.58 3.75 0.47
CA PRO A 17 8.42 4.74 1.54
C PRO A 17 8.36 4.05 2.90
N LYS A 18 9.16 4.52 3.86
CA LYS A 18 9.24 3.94 5.22
C LYS A 18 8.25 4.57 6.20
N THR A 19 7.74 5.74 5.85
CA THR A 19 6.83 6.57 6.63
C THR A 19 5.72 7.06 5.72
N GLY A 20 4.69 7.69 6.30
CA GLY A 20 3.56 8.20 5.55
C GLY A 20 2.50 7.14 5.24
N PHE A 21 1.57 7.52 4.36
CA PHE A 21 0.32 6.84 4.08
C PHE A 21 0.10 6.73 2.57
N ASN A 22 -0.13 5.51 2.10
CA ASN A 22 -0.52 5.20 0.74
C ASN A 22 -2.04 5.14 0.63
N ILE A 23 -2.63 5.85 -0.32
CA ILE A 23 -4.05 5.77 -0.64
C ILE A 23 -4.21 4.84 -1.85
N VAL A 24 -5.00 3.78 -1.71
CA VAL A 24 -5.17 2.75 -2.75
C VAL A 24 -6.64 2.52 -3.01
N ILE A 25 -7.04 2.49 -4.28
CA ILE A 25 -8.40 2.13 -4.71
C ILE A 25 -8.44 0.68 -5.14
N PHE A 26 -9.52 0.00 -4.76
CA PHE A 26 -9.81 -1.35 -5.19
C PHE A 26 -10.83 -1.35 -6.34
N ASP A 27 -10.38 -1.69 -7.54
CA ASP A 27 -11.25 -1.94 -8.70
C ASP A 27 -11.60 -3.43 -8.80
N SER A 28 -12.83 -3.76 -8.38
CA SER A 28 -13.39 -5.11 -8.44
C SER A 28 -14.04 -5.47 -9.78
N TYR A 29 -14.13 -4.51 -10.71
CA TYR A 29 -14.79 -4.68 -12.02
C TYR A 29 -13.81 -4.92 -13.17
N SER A 30 -12.50 -4.76 -12.94
CA SER A 30 -11.51 -5.04 -13.97
C SER A 30 -11.49 -6.55 -14.31
N PRO A 31 -11.69 -6.93 -15.60
CA PRO A 31 -11.81 -8.33 -16.01
C PRO A 31 -10.53 -9.17 -15.83
N ALA A 32 -9.43 -8.54 -15.41
CA ALA A 32 -8.18 -9.20 -15.03
C ALA A 32 -7.85 -8.90 -13.56
N GLY A 33 -8.58 -9.53 -12.64
CA GLY A 33 -8.25 -9.66 -11.21
C GLY A 33 -7.95 -8.35 -10.47
N GLU A 34 -8.90 -7.87 -9.67
CA GLU A 34 -8.72 -6.95 -8.53
C GLU A 34 -7.46 -6.05 -8.61
N MET A 35 -7.53 -5.00 -9.44
CA MET A 35 -6.37 -4.14 -9.66
C MET A 35 -6.32 -3.07 -8.57
N LEU A 36 -5.50 -3.31 -7.54
CA LEU A 36 -5.12 -2.28 -6.57
C LEU A 36 -4.42 -1.15 -7.33
N THR A 37 -4.99 0.05 -7.27
CA THR A 37 -4.41 1.24 -7.88
C THR A 37 -3.95 2.19 -6.79
N LEU A 38 -2.64 2.43 -6.71
CA LEU A 38 -2.09 3.48 -5.84
C LEU A 38 -2.49 4.85 -6.40
N VAL A 39 -3.21 5.62 -5.60
CA VAL A 39 -3.70 6.96 -5.95
C VAL A 39 -2.65 8.00 -5.60
N ASP A 40 -2.20 8.01 -4.33
CA ASP A 40 -1.26 8.99 -3.83
C ASP A 40 -0.53 8.48 -2.58
N HIS A 41 0.54 9.19 -2.20
CA HIS A 41 1.29 8.99 -0.96
C HIS A 41 1.46 10.32 -0.23
N VAL A 42 1.07 10.37 1.04
CA VAL A 42 1.13 11.59 1.87
C VAL A 42 1.72 11.30 3.24
N GLU A 43 2.33 12.31 3.86
CA GLU A 43 3.01 12.14 5.16
C GLU A 43 2.04 12.13 6.34
N THR A 44 0.86 12.75 6.22
CA THR A 44 -0.10 12.89 7.32
C THR A 44 -1.37 12.09 7.10
N ARG A 45 -1.94 11.56 8.18
CA ARG A 45 -3.20 10.81 8.14
C ARG A 45 -4.37 11.69 7.72
N GLU A 46 -4.39 12.95 8.17
CA GLU A 46 -5.45 13.91 7.83
C GLU A 46 -5.52 14.17 6.32
N GLU A 47 -4.36 14.31 5.66
CA GLU A 47 -4.30 14.44 4.20
C GLU A 47 -4.76 13.16 3.51
N ALA A 48 -4.37 11.99 4.03
CA ALA A 48 -4.77 10.70 3.45
C ALA A 48 -6.28 10.49 3.53
N GLU A 49 -6.90 10.85 4.66
CA GLU A 49 -8.36 10.76 4.88
C GLU A 49 -9.11 11.69 3.94
N LYS A 50 -8.62 12.91 3.74
CA LYS A 50 -9.21 13.85 2.78
C LYS A 50 -9.16 13.29 1.36
N ILE A 51 -8.01 12.79 0.92
CA ILE A 51 -7.85 12.20 -0.43
C ILE A 51 -8.74 10.97 -0.57
N ALA A 52 -8.79 10.09 0.43
CA ALA A 52 -9.64 8.90 0.41
C ALA A 52 -11.13 9.24 0.33
N GLU A 53 -11.59 10.31 0.96
CA GLU A 53 -12.97 10.81 0.83
C GLU A 53 -13.24 11.39 -0.57
N GLU A 54 -12.26 12.10 -1.15
CA GLU A 54 -12.37 12.70 -2.50
C GLU A 54 -12.42 11.65 -3.62
N VAL A 55 -11.67 10.55 -3.48
CA VAL A 55 -11.53 9.52 -4.53
C VAL A 55 -12.34 8.25 -4.28
N GLY A 56 -12.71 7.99 -3.02
CA GLY A 56 -13.46 6.81 -2.61
C GLY A 56 -14.92 6.90 -3.02
N THR A 57 -15.42 5.84 -3.65
CA THR A 57 -16.85 5.72 -4.00
C THR A 57 -17.41 4.40 -3.47
N LYS A 58 -18.73 4.22 -3.51
CA LYS A 58 -19.37 2.94 -3.11
C LYS A 58 -18.96 1.77 -4.00
N GLU A 59 -18.64 2.05 -5.27
CA GLU A 59 -18.23 1.04 -6.25
C GLU A 59 -16.73 0.76 -6.19
N PHE A 60 -15.94 1.78 -5.80
CA PHE A 60 -14.49 1.74 -5.70
C PHE A 60 -14.03 2.32 -4.35
N PRO A 61 -14.00 1.51 -3.29
CA PRO A 61 -13.57 1.98 -1.98
C PRO A 61 -12.07 2.34 -2.00
N ALA A 62 -11.73 3.44 -1.34
CA ALA A 62 -10.36 3.87 -1.09
C ALA A 62 -9.89 3.37 0.29
N TYR A 63 -8.67 2.87 0.35
CA TYR A 63 -8.03 2.34 1.55
C TYR A 63 -6.74 3.11 1.83
N ILE A 64 -6.48 3.39 3.09
CA ILE A 64 -5.26 4.06 3.55
C ILE A 64 -4.38 3.01 4.22
N TYR A 65 -3.14 2.87 3.74
CA TYR A 65 -2.14 1.94 4.27
C TYR A 65 -0.91 2.71 4.76
N GLY A 66 -0.34 2.32 5.89
CA GLY A 66 0.84 2.97 6.48
C GLY A 66 0.52 3.79 7.73
N GLY A 67 1.49 4.58 8.19
CA GLY A 67 1.53 5.19 9.53
C GLY A 67 2.40 4.41 10.53
N GLU A 68 2.72 5.03 11.67
CA GLU A 68 3.49 4.42 12.77
C GLU A 68 2.71 3.34 13.55
N ASP A 69 1.87 2.57 12.87
CA ASP A 69 1.43 1.29 13.40
C ASP A 69 2.46 0.27 12.92
N GLU A 70 3.35 -0.13 13.85
CA GLU A 70 4.22 -1.28 13.69
C GLU A 70 3.47 -2.38 12.94
N VAL A 71 4.02 -2.81 11.81
CA VAL A 71 3.69 -4.10 11.23
C VAL A 71 3.97 -5.15 12.31
N SER A 72 2.95 -5.50 13.10
CA SER A 72 2.93 -6.79 13.77
C SER A 72 2.96 -7.80 12.64
N GLU A 73 4.14 -8.36 12.38
CA GLU A 73 4.32 -9.44 11.43
C GLU A 73 3.20 -10.47 11.69
N PRO A 74 2.38 -10.85 10.70
CA PRO A 74 1.47 -11.96 10.90
C PRO A 74 2.35 -13.17 11.19
N SER A 75 2.35 -13.62 12.45
CA SER A 75 3.00 -14.85 12.86
C SER A 75 2.50 -15.94 11.92
N SER A 76 3.38 -16.42 11.04
CA SER A 76 3.12 -17.58 10.23
C SER A 76 3.14 -18.78 11.17
N ASP A 77 1.98 -19.07 11.75
CA ASP A 77 1.70 -20.31 12.48
C ASP A 77 1.47 -21.40 11.42
N ASP A 78 2.58 -21.93 10.88
CA ASP A 78 2.59 -23.18 10.12
C ASP A 78 2.56 -24.32 11.14
N GLY A 79 1.36 -24.83 11.41
CA GLY A 79 1.10 -26.03 12.22
C GLY A 79 1.36 -27.35 11.51
#